data_AF-A0A2E9I1Z4-F1
#
_entry.id   AF-A0A2E9I1Z4-F1
#
_cell.length_a   1.000
_cell.length_b   1.000
_cell.length_c   1.000
_cell.angle_alpha   90.00
_cell.angle_beta   90.00
_cell.angle_gamma   90.00
#
_symmetry.space_group_name_H-M   'P 1'
#
loop_
_entity.id
_entity.type
_entity.pdbx_description
1 polymer ?
#
loop_
_entity_poly.entity_id
_entity_poly.type
_entity_poly.pdbx_seq_one_letter_code
_entity_poly.pdbx_strand_id
1 'polypeptide(L)'
;MAEREVHVVAVGRGHQTDNYYALPEARVRVDRPGRDISLVLLDGGTLHWQIETTAGTIISDIIRSGPSAQDSKVSLSGIPMVGVQVTGLPLVYRPSGRKFRGLVDAVADRFGTDHISSFQAAHKANQHPLTVDHIDTTTAALARNYLSQFQRGYDDLSPDIRTWIDDDDDDTEFDVAFDAGGITLTGPSGPRRFPVTPDVPEILLPVAGVYDPTSQMIYCITIGAEGYLYSVDVRTGVWAVVTSLDEYDAAGLLYDADTRQLVLTGAFSRPGDIRVFGLDGHRASAFIPTTGFPGLTDLFDYGNEHGPPLIPRVFSDGWLLIEARVGDDGPDPASAQYRLYALQIATGEVRLLRFGTG
;
A
#
# COMPACT_ATOMS: atom_id res chain seq x y z
N MET A 1 24.05 4.88 -29.47
CA MET A 1 24.24 3.63 -28.70
C MET A 1 22.87 3.05 -28.45
N ALA A 2 22.69 1.72 -28.56
CA ALA A 2 21.44 1.10 -28.15
C ALA A 2 21.24 1.30 -26.65
N GLU A 3 20.01 1.56 -26.24
CA GLU A 3 19.65 1.66 -24.82
C GLU A 3 19.92 0.31 -24.14
N ARG A 4 20.54 0.36 -22.97
CA ARG A 4 20.96 -0.81 -22.18
C ARG A 4 19.75 -1.41 -21.47
N GLU A 5 19.58 -2.72 -21.58
CA GLU A 5 18.47 -3.41 -20.93
C GLU A 5 18.90 -3.86 -19.52
N VAL A 6 18.11 -3.50 -18.50
CA VAL A 6 18.39 -3.84 -17.11
C VAL A 6 17.39 -4.88 -16.64
N HIS A 7 17.85 -6.11 -16.43
CA HIS A 7 17.01 -7.23 -16.02
C HIS A 7 17.30 -7.62 -14.59
N VAL A 8 16.26 -7.84 -13.79
CA VAL A 8 16.38 -8.27 -12.39
C VAL A 8 15.90 -9.71 -12.24
N VAL A 9 16.70 -10.52 -11.54
CA VAL A 9 16.36 -11.88 -11.16
C VAL A 9 16.52 -12.06 -9.65
N ALA A 10 15.47 -12.48 -8.97
CA ALA A 10 15.45 -12.67 -7.52
C ALA A 10 15.21 -14.14 -7.13
N VAL A 11 16.09 -14.70 -6.30
CA VAL A 11 15.99 -16.09 -5.82
C VAL A 11 16.19 -16.17 -4.32
N GLY A 12 15.19 -16.70 -3.60
CA GLY A 12 15.27 -16.83 -2.16
C GLY A 12 16.24 -17.91 -1.70
N ARG A 13 16.11 -19.11 -2.27
CA ARG A 13 16.96 -20.27 -1.99
C ARG A 13 17.29 -21.01 -3.26
N GLY A 14 18.51 -21.51 -3.38
CA GLY A 14 18.90 -22.32 -4.53
C GLY A 14 18.27 -23.71 -4.53
N HIS A 15 18.35 -24.36 -5.69
CA HIS A 15 18.07 -25.76 -5.86
C HIS A 15 19.23 -26.59 -5.28
N GLN A 16 18.94 -27.45 -4.30
CA GLN A 16 19.96 -28.35 -3.77
C GLN A 16 20.34 -29.37 -4.84
N THR A 17 21.63 -29.46 -5.17
CA THR A 17 22.15 -30.49 -6.09
C THR A 17 22.37 -31.81 -5.36
N ASP A 18 22.56 -32.89 -6.12
CA ASP A 18 22.92 -34.21 -5.59
C ASP A 18 24.26 -34.19 -4.84
N ASN A 19 25.13 -33.22 -5.13
CA ASN A 19 26.33 -32.98 -4.34
C ASN A 19 25.98 -32.15 -3.10
N TYR A 20 25.91 -32.83 -1.95
CA TYR A 20 25.60 -32.21 -0.65
C TYR A 20 26.55 -31.07 -0.26
N TYR A 21 27.81 -31.12 -0.70
CA TYR A 21 28.82 -30.10 -0.40
C TYR A 21 28.86 -28.96 -1.43
N ALA A 22 28.14 -29.08 -2.54
CA ALA A 22 28.01 -27.99 -3.50
C ALA A 22 27.05 -26.93 -2.96
N LEU A 23 27.31 -25.67 -3.33
CA LEU A 23 26.35 -24.60 -3.12
C LEU A 23 25.04 -24.94 -3.85
N PRO A 24 23.87 -24.64 -3.27
CA PRO A 24 22.61 -24.68 -3.99
C PRO A 24 22.68 -23.83 -5.27
N GLU A 25 22.00 -24.25 -6.34
CA GLU A 25 22.10 -23.62 -7.66
C GLU A 25 20.86 -22.78 -8.01
N ALA A 26 21.08 -21.63 -8.65
CA ALA A 26 20.04 -20.92 -9.39
C ALA A 26 20.48 -20.77 -10.84
N ARG A 27 19.74 -21.37 -11.76
CA ARG A 27 20.04 -21.31 -13.19
C ARG A 27 19.29 -20.15 -13.82
N VAL A 28 20.00 -19.36 -14.62
CA VAL A 28 19.46 -18.22 -15.37
C VAL A 28 19.87 -18.38 -16.82
N ARG A 29 18.90 -18.35 -17.72
CA ARG A 29 19.13 -18.32 -19.17
C ARG A 29 18.81 -16.94 -19.69
N VAL A 30 19.77 -16.28 -20.35
CA VAL A 30 19.59 -14.97 -20.96
C VAL A 30 19.59 -15.13 -22.48
N ASP A 31 18.47 -14.79 -23.12
CA ASP A 31 18.22 -14.95 -24.54
C ASP A 31 17.84 -13.60 -25.17
N ARG A 32 18.84 -12.73 -25.34
CA ARG A 32 18.68 -11.35 -25.81
C ARG A 32 19.72 -11.03 -26.90
N PRO A 33 19.63 -11.66 -28.09
CA PRO A 33 20.62 -11.48 -29.14
C PRO A 33 20.69 -10.03 -29.64
N GLY A 34 21.91 -9.50 -29.77
CA GLY A 34 22.17 -8.14 -30.25
C GLY A 34 21.87 -7.04 -29.23
N ARG A 35 21.60 -7.39 -27.97
CA ARG A 35 21.31 -6.45 -26.87
C ARG A 35 22.46 -6.39 -25.87
N ASP A 36 22.65 -5.21 -25.31
CA ASP A 36 23.55 -4.98 -24.18
C ASP A 36 22.76 -5.11 -22.87
N ILE A 37 23.12 -6.10 -22.06
CA ILE A 37 22.39 -6.50 -20.85
C ILE A 37 23.17 -6.16 -19.58
N SER A 38 22.51 -5.51 -18.64
CA SER A 38 22.90 -5.49 -17.23
C SER A 38 21.99 -6.42 -16.43
N LEU A 39 22.58 -7.39 -15.74
CA LEU A 39 21.85 -8.36 -14.94
C LEU A 39 22.02 -8.05 -13.44
N VAL A 40 20.90 -7.89 -12.75
CA VAL A 40 20.86 -7.70 -11.29
C VAL A 40 20.34 -8.98 -10.64
N LEU A 41 21.17 -9.58 -9.80
CA LEU A 41 20.92 -10.83 -9.11
C LEU A 41 20.68 -10.57 -7.63
N LEU A 42 19.50 -10.93 -7.14
CA LEU A 42 19.10 -10.77 -5.75
C LEU A 42 18.97 -12.15 -5.12
N ASP A 43 19.72 -12.42 -4.05
CA ASP A 43 19.65 -13.71 -3.36
C ASP A 43 19.46 -13.63 -1.85
N GLY A 44 18.95 -14.72 -1.28
CA GLY A 44 18.76 -14.88 0.17
C GLY A 44 19.99 -15.37 0.93
N GLY A 45 21.18 -15.40 0.30
CA GLY A 45 22.41 -15.94 0.88
C GLY A 45 22.99 -17.07 0.04
N THR A 46 23.53 -18.10 0.71
CA THR A 46 24.36 -19.17 0.11
C THR A 46 23.82 -19.76 -1.20
N LEU A 47 24.38 -19.33 -2.34
CA LEU A 47 23.86 -19.66 -3.68
C LEU A 47 24.95 -19.65 -4.76
N HIS A 48 24.85 -20.55 -5.74
CA HIS A 48 25.61 -20.47 -6.98
C HIS A 48 24.69 -20.09 -8.14
N TRP A 49 24.85 -18.87 -8.64
CA TRP A 49 24.22 -18.40 -9.88
C TRP A 49 24.95 -18.99 -11.08
N GLN A 50 24.22 -19.77 -11.88
CA GLN A 50 24.69 -20.33 -13.15
C GLN A 50 23.98 -19.61 -14.29
N ILE A 51 24.70 -18.76 -15.00
CA ILE A 51 24.15 -17.96 -16.09
C ILE A 51 24.60 -18.57 -17.40
N GLU A 52 23.64 -18.82 -18.30
CA GLU A 52 23.89 -19.22 -19.67
C GLU A 52 23.32 -18.17 -20.62
N THR A 53 24.05 -17.84 -21.68
CA THR A 53 23.63 -16.90 -22.72
C THR A 53 23.40 -17.62 -24.04
N THR A 54 22.44 -17.15 -24.83
CA THR A 54 22.33 -17.56 -26.24
C THR A 54 23.31 -16.80 -27.13
N ALA A 55 23.54 -17.33 -28.34
CA ALA A 55 24.45 -16.73 -29.30
C ALA A 55 24.06 -15.27 -29.61
N GLY A 56 25.03 -14.36 -29.50
CA GLY A 56 24.83 -12.93 -29.76
C GLY A 56 24.27 -12.13 -28.58
N THR A 57 23.98 -12.77 -27.44
CA THR A 57 23.62 -12.07 -26.19
C THR A 57 24.89 -11.57 -25.50
N ILE A 58 24.91 -10.29 -25.11
CA ILE A 58 26.06 -9.65 -24.44
C ILE A 58 25.63 -9.20 -23.04
N ILE A 59 26.28 -9.71 -22.00
CA ILE A 59 26.11 -9.24 -20.62
C ILE A 59 27.30 -8.34 -20.29
N SER A 60 27.05 -7.03 -20.16
CA SER A 60 28.09 -6.06 -19.82
C SER A 60 28.29 -5.90 -18.32
N ASP A 61 27.24 -6.11 -17.53
CA ASP A 61 27.30 -5.97 -16.08
C ASP A 61 26.56 -7.12 -15.38
N ILE A 62 27.18 -7.64 -14.32
CA ILE A 62 26.51 -8.54 -13.36
C ILE A 62 26.62 -7.91 -11.98
N ILE A 63 25.47 -7.47 -11.47
CA ILE A 63 25.32 -6.92 -10.13
C ILE A 63 24.74 -8.00 -9.23
N ARG A 64 25.28 -8.12 -8.03
CA ARG A 64 24.80 -9.07 -7.03
C ARG A 64 24.44 -8.34 -5.75
N SER A 65 23.32 -8.68 -5.14
CA SER A 65 22.96 -8.28 -3.78
C SER A 65 22.40 -9.47 -3.02
N GLY A 66 22.85 -9.60 -1.77
CA GLY A 66 22.47 -10.65 -0.85
C GLY A 66 23.03 -10.33 0.55
N PRO A 67 22.73 -11.14 1.57
CA PRO A 67 23.16 -10.90 2.95
C PRO A 67 24.68 -10.71 3.12
N SER A 68 25.49 -11.43 2.34
CA SER A 68 26.94 -11.32 2.38
C SER A 68 27.58 -11.53 1.00
N ALA A 69 28.68 -10.81 0.78
CA ALA A 69 29.47 -10.91 -0.45
C ALA A 69 30.16 -12.27 -0.61
N GLN A 70 30.31 -13.07 0.45
CA GLN A 70 31.01 -14.35 0.39
C GLN A 70 30.07 -15.55 0.16
N ASP A 71 28.77 -15.34 0.36
CA ASP A 71 27.82 -16.44 0.42
C ASP A 71 27.46 -16.95 -0.98
N SER A 72 27.55 -16.06 -1.97
CA SER A 72 27.05 -16.33 -3.32
C SER A 72 28.15 -16.25 -4.38
N LYS A 73 28.14 -17.20 -5.30
CA LYS A 73 29.07 -17.28 -6.45
C LYS A 73 28.31 -17.11 -7.75
N VAL A 74 29.00 -16.63 -8.78
CA VAL A 74 28.44 -16.49 -10.13
C VAL A 74 29.36 -17.16 -11.14
N SER A 75 28.77 -17.93 -12.06
CA SER A 75 29.41 -18.38 -13.27
C SER A 75 28.63 -17.94 -14.50
N LEU A 76 29.34 -17.55 -15.56
CA LEU A 76 28.79 -17.23 -16.87
C LEU A 76 29.33 -18.24 -17.87
N SER A 77 28.45 -19.09 -18.40
CA SER A 77 28.80 -20.20 -19.29
C SER A 77 29.91 -21.09 -18.70
N GLY A 78 29.82 -21.37 -17.39
CA GLY A 78 30.80 -22.17 -16.64
C GLY A 78 32.08 -21.43 -16.21
N ILE A 79 32.26 -20.18 -16.63
CA ILE A 79 33.43 -19.37 -16.26
C ILE A 79 33.10 -18.60 -14.97
N PRO A 80 33.90 -18.73 -13.89
CA PRO A 80 33.69 -17.96 -12.67
C PRO A 80 33.78 -16.45 -12.94
N MET A 81 32.79 -15.71 -12.46
CA MET A 81 32.72 -14.26 -12.62
C MET A 81 32.93 -13.56 -11.27
N VAL A 82 33.75 -12.51 -11.27
CA VAL A 82 33.83 -11.55 -10.16
C VAL A 82 32.81 -10.45 -10.46
N GLY A 83 31.53 -10.69 -10.15
CA GLY A 83 30.48 -9.69 -10.27
C GLY A 83 30.67 -8.53 -9.29
N VAL A 84 29.94 -7.43 -9.50
CA VAL A 84 29.94 -6.29 -8.56
C VAL A 84 28.95 -6.57 -7.44
N GLN A 85 29.44 -6.74 -6.21
CA GLN A 85 28.58 -6.79 -5.04
C GLN A 85 28.06 -5.40 -4.73
N VAL A 86 26.75 -5.29 -4.57
CA VAL A 86 26.06 -4.13 -4.01
C VAL A 86 25.39 -4.57 -2.71
N THR A 87 25.49 -3.74 -1.68
CA THR A 87 24.81 -3.96 -0.41
C THR A 87 23.49 -3.21 -0.40
N GLY A 88 22.44 -3.80 0.17
CA GLY A 88 21.20 -3.10 0.49
C GLY A 88 20.11 -3.11 -0.60
N LEU A 89 20.29 -3.80 -1.73
CA LEU A 89 19.15 -4.05 -2.62
C LEU A 89 18.21 -5.08 -1.97
N PRO A 90 16.92 -4.79 -1.81
CA PRO A 90 16.00 -5.66 -1.10
C PRO A 90 15.66 -6.89 -1.94
N LEU A 91 15.67 -8.06 -1.30
CA LEU A 91 15.18 -9.29 -1.89
C LEU A 91 13.65 -9.27 -1.93
N VAL A 92 13.09 -9.31 -3.14
CA VAL A 92 11.65 -9.19 -3.41
C VAL A 92 11.21 -10.27 -4.38
N TYR A 93 9.93 -10.65 -4.33
CA TYR A 93 9.39 -11.76 -5.12
C TYR A 93 8.20 -11.38 -6.00
N ARG A 94 7.74 -10.13 -5.90
CA ARG A 94 6.61 -9.60 -6.64
C ARG A 94 6.90 -8.15 -7.01
N PRO A 95 6.39 -7.67 -8.16
CA PRO A 95 6.51 -6.29 -8.59
C PRO A 95 5.53 -5.37 -7.85
N SER A 96 5.55 -5.41 -6.51
CA SER A 96 4.62 -4.70 -5.63
C SER A 96 5.24 -4.51 -4.25
N GLY A 97 4.84 -3.48 -3.53
CA GLY A 97 5.28 -3.27 -2.15
C GLY A 97 6.39 -2.23 -2.01
N ARG A 98 6.51 -1.63 -0.82
CA ARG A 98 7.54 -0.62 -0.51
C ARG A 98 8.96 -1.10 -0.85
N LYS A 99 9.29 -2.36 -0.52
CA LYS A 99 10.60 -2.96 -0.83
C LYS A 99 10.85 -3.05 -2.33
N PHE A 100 9.85 -3.40 -3.12
CA PHE A 100 9.99 -3.44 -4.58
C PHE A 100 10.22 -2.04 -5.14
N ARG A 101 9.52 -1.03 -4.61
CA ARG A 101 9.76 0.37 -4.99
C ARG A 101 11.18 0.82 -4.72
N GLY A 102 11.70 0.54 -3.52
CA GLY A 102 13.10 0.82 -3.18
C GLY A 102 14.11 0.11 -4.10
N LEU A 103 13.80 -1.10 -4.57
CA LEU A 103 14.61 -1.78 -5.58
C LEU A 103 14.59 -1.03 -6.92
N VAL A 104 13.41 -0.64 -7.41
CA VAL A 104 13.27 0.10 -8.68
C VAL A 104 14.07 1.40 -8.61
N ASP A 105 13.94 2.17 -7.53
CA ASP A 105 14.67 3.43 -7.36
C ASP A 105 16.19 3.22 -7.32
N ALA A 106 16.68 2.23 -6.55
CA ALA A 106 18.10 1.95 -6.46
C ALA A 106 18.71 1.45 -7.78
N VAL A 107 17.96 0.65 -8.55
CA VAL A 107 18.38 0.18 -9.88
C VAL A 107 18.35 1.35 -10.88
N ALA A 108 17.31 2.17 -10.86
CA ALA A 108 17.19 3.36 -11.68
C ALA A 108 18.36 4.33 -11.48
N ASP A 109 18.66 4.67 -10.23
CA ASP A 109 19.76 5.58 -9.87
C ASP A 109 21.13 5.01 -10.29
N ARG A 110 21.32 3.69 -10.15
CA ARG A 110 22.59 3.04 -10.51
C ARG A 110 22.86 3.06 -12.01
N PHE A 111 21.85 2.79 -12.82
CA PHE A 111 22.01 2.60 -14.26
C PHE A 111 21.61 3.82 -15.08
N GLY A 112 21.08 4.87 -14.44
CA GLY A 112 20.58 6.06 -15.12
C GLY A 112 19.39 5.72 -16.04
N THR A 113 18.51 4.83 -15.58
CA THR A 113 17.30 4.39 -16.31
C THR A 113 16.05 4.74 -15.52
N ASP A 114 14.94 5.02 -16.20
CA ASP A 114 13.64 5.20 -15.56
C ASP A 114 12.84 3.90 -15.44
N HIS A 115 13.38 2.78 -15.95
CA HIS A 115 12.67 1.51 -16.07
C HIS A 115 13.57 0.28 -15.95
N ILE A 116 13.07 -0.76 -15.28
CA ILE A 116 13.65 -2.11 -15.28
C ILE A 116 13.06 -2.92 -16.43
N SER A 117 13.88 -3.40 -17.35
CA SER A 117 13.45 -4.11 -18.55
C SER A 117 12.67 -5.39 -18.28
N SER A 118 12.99 -6.17 -17.24
CA SER A 118 12.14 -7.27 -16.77
C SER A 118 12.46 -7.65 -15.33
N PHE A 119 11.50 -8.30 -14.67
CA PHE A 119 11.67 -8.87 -13.34
C PHE A 119 11.25 -10.34 -13.31
N GLN A 120 12.13 -11.22 -12.85
CA GLN A 120 11.87 -12.65 -12.65
C GLN A 120 12.16 -13.02 -11.21
N ALA A 121 11.30 -13.81 -10.57
CA ALA A 121 11.51 -14.19 -9.18
C ALA A 121 11.07 -15.62 -8.84
N ALA A 122 11.79 -16.23 -7.89
CA ALA A 122 11.41 -17.50 -7.29
C ALA A 122 11.79 -17.55 -5.81
N HIS A 123 10.87 -17.96 -4.93
CA HIS A 123 11.21 -18.22 -3.53
C HIS A 123 12.25 -19.34 -3.38
N LYS A 124 12.19 -20.34 -4.26
CA LYS A 124 13.15 -21.43 -4.35
C LYS A 124 13.41 -21.75 -5.82
N ALA A 125 14.67 -21.72 -6.25
CA ALA A 125 15.05 -22.16 -7.58
C ALA A 125 14.74 -23.66 -7.77
N ASN A 126 14.32 -24.01 -8.97
CA ASN A 126 14.12 -25.39 -9.39
C ASN A 126 15.22 -25.78 -10.40
N GLN A 127 15.09 -26.99 -10.98
CA GLN A 127 16.06 -27.49 -11.97
C GLN A 127 16.01 -26.75 -13.30
N HIS A 128 14.91 -26.05 -13.58
CA HIS A 128 14.71 -25.28 -14.81
C HIS A 128 15.23 -23.84 -14.61
N PRO A 129 15.83 -23.26 -15.65
CA PRO A 129 16.35 -21.90 -15.56
C PRO A 129 15.22 -20.86 -15.48
N LEU A 130 15.42 -19.81 -14.68
CA LEU A 130 14.69 -18.56 -14.88
C LEU A 130 15.15 -17.95 -16.21
N THR A 131 14.22 -17.54 -17.06
CA THR A 131 14.55 -17.09 -18.42
C THR A 131 14.36 -15.58 -18.56
N VAL A 132 15.36 -14.92 -19.14
CA VAL A 132 15.36 -13.50 -19.50
C VAL A 132 15.43 -13.41 -21.03
N ASP A 133 14.27 -13.36 -21.68
CA ASP A 133 14.13 -13.40 -23.14
C ASP A 133 13.34 -12.22 -23.72
N HIS A 134 12.67 -11.43 -22.89
CA HIS A 134 11.85 -10.29 -23.32
C HIS A 134 12.01 -9.07 -22.41
N ILE A 135 11.56 -7.92 -22.92
CA ILE A 135 11.26 -6.74 -22.11
C ILE A 135 9.80 -6.86 -21.68
N ASP A 136 9.55 -6.78 -20.37
CA ASP A 136 8.20 -6.72 -19.83
C ASP A 136 7.65 -5.31 -20.02
N THR A 137 6.62 -5.20 -20.85
CA THR A 137 5.90 -3.95 -21.15
C THR A 137 4.51 -3.92 -20.52
N THR A 138 4.17 -4.96 -19.76
CA THR A 138 2.85 -5.16 -19.16
C THR A 138 2.84 -4.82 -17.68
N THR A 139 3.96 -4.98 -17.00
CA THR A 139 4.10 -4.67 -15.57
C THR A 139 4.49 -3.20 -15.38
N ALA A 140 3.46 -2.36 -15.26
CA ALA A 140 3.57 -0.94 -14.95
C ALA A 140 4.60 -0.61 -13.85
N ALA A 141 4.61 -1.39 -12.75
CA ALA A 141 5.45 -1.14 -11.58
C ALA A 141 6.96 -1.22 -11.84
N LEU A 142 7.40 -1.71 -13.01
CA LEU A 142 8.81 -1.69 -13.41
C LEU A 142 9.33 -0.28 -13.74
N ALA A 143 8.44 0.67 -14.02
CA ALA A 143 8.80 2.07 -14.20
C ALA A 143 8.94 2.79 -12.85
N ARG A 144 9.87 3.75 -12.78
CA ARG A 144 10.07 4.60 -11.60
C ARG A 144 8.84 5.45 -11.30
N ASN A 145 8.31 6.10 -12.33
CA ASN A 145 7.20 7.05 -12.27
C ASN A 145 5.83 6.42 -12.61
N TYR A 146 5.68 5.11 -12.42
CA TYR A 146 4.53 4.37 -12.95
C TYR A 146 3.16 4.87 -12.45
N LEU A 147 3.08 5.51 -11.28
CA LEU A 147 1.82 6.05 -10.75
C LEU A 147 1.23 7.18 -11.60
N SER A 148 2.07 7.91 -12.34
CA SER A 148 1.61 8.97 -13.23
C SER A 148 0.61 8.48 -14.29
N GLN A 149 0.71 7.22 -14.72
CA GLN A 149 -0.22 6.64 -15.70
C GLN A 149 -1.61 6.34 -15.09
N PHE A 150 -1.69 6.22 -13.77
CA PHE A 150 -2.93 5.96 -13.02
C PHE A 150 -3.58 7.24 -12.51
N GLN A 151 -2.86 8.36 -12.53
CA GLN A 151 -3.42 9.64 -12.11
C GLN A 151 -4.59 10.04 -13.02
N ARG A 152 -5.67 10.51 -12.42
CA ARG A 152 -6.87 10.99 -13.12
C ARG A 152 -7.23 12.40 -12.64
N GLY A 153 -7.83 13.17 -13.54
CA GLY A 153 -8.44 14.45 -13.18
C GLY A 153 -9.66 14.24 -12.27
N TYR A 154 -10.07 15.33 -11.62
CA TYR A 154 -11.20 15.37 -10.69
C TYR A 154 -12.22 16.47 -11.02
N ASP A 155 -12.13 17.06 -12.22
CA ASP A 155 -13.02 18.15 -12.67
C ASP A 155 -14.49 17.72 -12.75
N ASP A 156 -14.76 16.43 -12.91
CA ASP A 156 -16.09 15.82 -12.97
C ASP A 156 -16.66 15.43 -11.61
N LEU A 157 -15.89 15.57 -10.52
CA LEU A 157 -16.35 15.31 -9.15
C LEU A 157 -17.18 16.48 -8.60
N SER A 158 -17.95 16.21 -7.55
CA SER A 158 -18.82 17.21 -6.94
C SER A 158 -18.03 18.42 -6.39
N PRO A 159 -18.65 19.61 -6.28
CA PRO A 159 -18.00 20.78 -5.72
C PRO A 159 -17.39 20.55 -4.34
N ASP A 160 -18.02 19.75 -3.48
CA ASP A 160 -17.54 19.48 -2.12
C ASP A 160 -16.20 18.74 -2.14
N ILE A 161 -16.09 17.71 -2.98
CA ILE A 161 -14.86 16.94 -3.15
C ILE A 161 -13.77 17.81 -3.78
N ARG A 162 -14.11 18.63 -4.79
CA ARG A 162 -13.12 19.50 -5.44
C ARG A 162 -12.58 20.57 -4.49
N THR A 163 -13.45 21.20 -3.71
CA THR A 163 -13.06 22.19 -2.68
C THR A 163 -12.09 21.59 -1.67
N TRP A 164 -12.40 20.40 -1.13
CA TRP A 164 -11.47 19.72 -0.20
C TRP A 164 -10.11 19.45 -0.85
N ILE A 165 -10.09 18.98 -2.09
CA ILE A 165 -8.85 18.69 -2.83
C ILE A 165 -8.01 19.97 -3.05
N ASP A 166 -8.66 21.10 -3.32
CA ASP A 166 -7.97 22.36 -3.65
C ASP A 166 -7.49 23.12 -2.41
N ASP A 167 -8.29 23.12 -1.34
CA ASP A 167 -7.99 23.86 -0.12
C ASP A 167 -7.19 23.03 0.91
N ASP A 168 -7.16 21.69 0.75
CA ASP A 168 -6.55 20.75 1.71
C ASP A 168 -7.03 20.99 3.15
N ASP A 169 -8.29 21.39 3.26
CA ASP A 169 -8.86 21.90 4.50
C ASP A 169 -9.40 20.74 5.35
N ASP A 170 -8.63 20.41 6.37
CA ASP A 170 -8.98 19.49 7.45
C ASP A 170 -9.23 20.27 8.76
N ASP A 171 -9.29 21.62 8.72
CA ASP A 171 -9.38 22.47 9.90
C ASP A 171 -10.81 22.42 10.48
N THR A 172 -11.04 21.39 11.30
CA THR A 172 -12.28 21.25 12.04
C THR A 172 -12.24 22.11 13.30
N GLU A 173 -13.21 23.01 13.45
CA GLU A 173 -13.40 23.81 14.68
C GLU A 173 -13.57 22.94 15.94
N PHE A 174 -13.89 21.66 15.76
CA PHE A 174 -14.13 20.66 16.80
C PHE A 174 -13.21 19.45 16.64
N ASP A 175 -12.80 18.89 17.78
CA ASP A 175 -12.05 17.64 17.88
C ASP A 175 -12.81 16.64 18.77
N VAL A 176 -12.75 15.35 18.43
CA VAL A 176 -13.48 14.27 19.11
C VAL A 176 -12.49 13.20 19.54
N ALA A 177 -12.15 13.19 20.82
CA ALA A 177 -11.39 12.10 21.43
C ALA A 177 -12.34 11.04 22.00
N PHE A 178 -12.10 9.77 21.66
CA PHE A 178 -12.92 8.65 22.12
C PHE A 178 -12.06 7.59 22.82
N ASP A 179 -12.43 7.26 24.06
CA ASP A 179 -11.78 6.24 24.87
C ASP A 179 -12.82 5.32 25.55
N ALA A 180 -12.35 4.31 26.29
CA ALA A 180 -13.20 3.32 26.95
C ALA A 180 -14.19 3.94 27.98
N GLY A 181 -13.88 5.11 28.54
CA GLY A 181 -14.75 5.84 29.46
C GLY A 181 -15.71 6.82 28.78
N GLY A 182 -15.68 6.97 27.45
CA GLY A 182 -16.59 7.85 26.70
C GLY A 182 -15.87 8.86 25.80
N ILE A 183 -16.57 9.95 25.49
CA ILE A 183 -16.15 10.91 24.46
C ILE A 183 -15.81 12.27 25.09
N THR A 184 -14.70 12.87 24.66
CA THR A 184 -14.39 14.28 24.90
C THR A 184 -14.55 15.05 23.58
N LEU A 185 -15.50 15.98 23.53
CA LEU A 185 -15.64 16.94 22.45
C LEU A 185 -14.89 18.22 22.84
N THR A 186 -13.89 18.60 22.06
CA THR A 186 -13.17 19.86 22.21
C THR A 186 -13.60 20.82 21.13
N GLY A 187 -13.84 22.09 21.48
CA GLY A 187 -14.18 23.14 20.53
C GLY A 187 -13.95 24.52 21.14
N PRO A 188 -14.50 25.61 20.56
CA PRO A 188 -14.23 26.98 21.00
C PRO A 188 -14.59 27.27 22.45
N SER A 189 -15.60 26.57 22.98
CA SER A 189 -16.04 26.69 24.38
C SER A 189 -15.19 25.89 25.38
N GLY A 190 -14.15 25.21 24.91
CA GLY A 190 -13.36 24.25 25.69
C GLY A 190 -13.93 22.82 25.67
N PRO A 191 -13.25 21.88 26.35
CA PRO A 191 -13.60 20.46 26.31
C PRO A 191 -14.87 20.14 27.12
N ARG A 192 -15.71 19.27 26.58
CA ARG A 192 -16.91 18.71 27.22
C ARG A 192 -16.85 17.19 27.17
N ARG A 193 -17.09 16.54 28.31
CA ARG A 193 -17.03 15.09 28.46
C ARG A 193 -18.42 14.46 28.48
N PHE A 194 -18.58 13.36 27.75
CA PHE A 194 -19.77 12.53 27.68
C PHE A 194 -19.41 11.11 28.13
N PRO A 195 -19.61 10.76 29.41
CA PRO A 195 -19.32 9.42 29.91
C PRO A 195 -20.27 8.39 29.30
N VAL A 196 -19.79 7.16 29.12
CA VAL A 196 -20.61 6.03 28.65
C VAL A 196 -21.73 5.75 29.66
N THR A 197 -22.95 5.59 29.17
CA THR A 197 -24.11 5.22 30.00
C THR A 197 -24.26 3.70 30.08
N PRO A 198 -24.80 3.15 31.17
CA PRO A 198 -25.00 1.70 31.31
C PRO A 198 -26.02 1.10 30.33
N ASP A 199 -26.77 1.94 29.60
CA ASP A 199 -27.82 1.53 28.66
C ASP A 199 -27.30 1.08 27.30
N VAL A 200 -25.99 1.21 27.04
CA VAL A 200 -25.33 0.74 25.81
C VAL A 200 -24.27 -0.31 26.12
N PRO A 201 -23.90 -1.17 25.14
CA PRO A 201 -22.81 -2.12 25.30
C PRO A 201 -21.49 -1.44 25.71
N GLU A 202 -20.68 -2.16 26.49
CA GLU A 202 -19.37 -1.70 26.96
C GLU A 202 -18.45 -1.33 25.79
N ILE A 203 -17.67 -0.26 25.97
CA ILE A 203 -16.69 0.23 24.99
C ILE A 203 -15.38 -0.56 25.17
N LEU A 204 -15.14 -1.53 24.28
CA LEU A 204 -13.94 -2.36 24.34
C LEU A 204 -12.74 -1.73 23.62
N LEU A 205 -12.84 -1.55 22.30
CA LEU A 205 -11.77 -0.96 21.47
C LEU A 205 -12.34 0.25 20.71
N PRO A 206 -12.29 1.46 21.30
CA PRO A 206 -12.70 2.68 20.61
C PRO A 206 -11.75 2.99 19.44
N VAL A 207 -12.31 3.44 18.31
CA VAL A 207 -11.53 3.72 17.09
C VAL A 207 -11.60 5.18 16.69
N ALA A 208 -12.79 5.67 16.35
CA ALA A 208 -12.97 7.02 15.81
C ALA A 208 -14.29 7.63 16.28
N GLY A 209 -14.34 8.96 16.27
CA GLY A 209 -15.53 9.74 16.52
C GLY A 209 -15.62 10.94 15.58
N VAL A 210 -16.82 11.32 15.20
CA VAL A 210 -17.12 12.49 14.38
C VAL A 210 -18.27 13.27 15.00
N TYR A 211 -18.25 14.59 14.88
CA TYR A 211 -19.26 15.47 15.45
C TYR A 211 -19.96 16.27 14.35
N ASP A 212 -21.30 16.24 14.37
CA ASP A 212 -22.13 17.12 13.56
C ASP A 212 -22.62 18.30 14.42
N PRO A 213 -22.10 19.52 14.20
CA PRO A 213 -22.54 20.70 14.93
C PRO A 213 -23.98 21.11 14.60
N THR A 214 -24.52 20.73 13.44
CA THR A 214 -25.88 21.10 13.03
C THR A 214 -26.91 20.31 13.84
N SER A 215 -26.78 18.99 13.88
CA SER A 215 -27.67 18.13 14.67
C SER A 215 -27.29 18.04 16.15
N GLN A 216 -26.09 18.50 16.54
CA GLN A 216 -25.52 18.34 17.88
C GLN A 216 -25.38 16.87 18.26
N MET A 217 -24.96 16.04 17.30
CA MET A 217 -24.75 14.61 17.48
C MET A 217 -23.28 14.26 17.31
N ILE A 218 -22.77 13.39 18.16
CA ILE A 218 -21.50 12.70 17.95
C ILE A 218 -21.81 11.28 17.49
N TYR A 219 -21.08 10.79 16.51
CA TYR A 219 -21.08 9.38 16.13
C TYR A 219 -19.72 8.78 16.41
N CYS A 220 -19.65 7.57 16.93
CA CYS A 220 -18.38 6.91 17.21
C CYS A 220 -18.46 5.40 17.00
N ILE A 221 -17.31 4.80 16.72
CA ILE A 221 -17.20 3.38 16.38
C ILE A 221 -16.26 2.64 17.32
N THR A 222 -16.66 1.43 17.69
CA THR A 222 -15.83 0.45 18.38
C THR A 222 -15.63 -0.80 17.52
N ILE A 223 -14.52 -1.48 17.73
CA ILE A 223 -14.21 -2.77 17.12
C ILE A 223 -13.98 -3.85 18.18
N GLY A 224 -13.78 -5.10 17.73
CA GLY A 224 -13.63 -6.26 18.60
C GLY A 224 -14.96 -6.79 19.15
N ALA A 225 -15.04 -8.12 19.27
CA ALA A 225 -16.31 -8.82 19.47
C ALA A 225 -17.34 -8.37 18.40
N GLU A 226 -18.55 -7.95 18.79
CA GLU A 226 -19.58 -7.49 17.87
C GLU A 226 -19.17 -6.22 17.10
N GLY A 227 -18.49 -5.28 17.76
CA GLY A 227 -18.30 -3.90 17.28
C GLY A 227 -19.61 -3.12 17.14
N TYR A 228 -19.59 -1.82 17.41
CA TYR A 228 -20.80 -0.99 17.36
C TYR A 228 -20.54 0.40 16.80
N LEU A 229 -21.56 0.93 16.13
CA LEU A 229 -21.69 2.35 15.82
C LEU A 229 -22.67 2.96 16.82
N TYR A 230 -22.19 3.96 17.58
CA TYR A 230 -22.98 4.68 18.57
C TYR A 230 -23.28 6.10 18.09
N SER A 231 -24.29 6.69 18.72
CA SER A 231 -24.57 8.12 18.67
C SER A 231 -24.68 8.69 20.07
N VAL A 232 -24.21 9.92 20.27
CA VAL A 232 -24.36 10.68 21.52
C VAL A 232 -24.98 12.02 21.22
N ASP A 233 -26.10 12.32 21.87
CA ASP A 233 -26.72 13.64 21.85
C ASP A 233 -25.93 14.59 22.76
N VAL A 234 -25.32 15.63 22.19
CA VAL A 234 -24.46 16.59 22.92
C VAL A 234 -25.24 17.49 23.89
N ARG A 235 -26.56 17.61 23.71
CA ARG A 235 -27.44 18.39 24.58
C ARG A 235 -27.85 17.60 25.82
N THR A 236 -28.16 16.32 25.65
CA THR A 236 -28.68 15.47 26.74
C THR A 236 -27.63 14.53 27.35
N GLY A 237 -26.55 14.25 26.61
CA GLY A 237 -25.53 13.26 26.96
C GLY A 237 -25.99 11.82 26.78
N VAL A 238 -27.15 11.59 26.16
CA VAL A 238 -27.72 10.25 25.98
C VAL A 238 -26.98 9.52 24.86
N TRP A 239 -26.54 8.30 25.16
CA TRP A 239 -25.98 7.38 24.18
C TRP A 239 -27.08 6.50 23.58
N ALA A 240 -26.90 6.12 22.33
CA ALA A 240 -27.69 5.08 21.68
C ALA A 240 -26.81 4.25 20.75
N VAL A 241 -27.18 2.98 20.57
CA VAL A 241 -26.62 2.14 19.51
C VAL A 241 -27.34 2.47 18.22
N VAL A 242 -26.60 2.97 17.23
CA VAL A 242 -27.13 3.15 15.87
C VAL A 242 -27.23 1.78 15.21
N THR A 243 -26.14 1.02 15.24
CA THR A 243 -26.13 -0.34 14.73
C THR A 243 -24.97 -1.19 15.26
N SER A 244 -25.14 -2.52 15.17
CA SER A 244 -24.04 -3.49 15.29
C SER A 244 -23.22 -3.49 14.00
N LEU A 245 -21.90 -3.63 14.15
CA LEU A 245 -20.97 -3.76 13.04
C LEU A 245 -20.76 -5.22 12.60
N ASP A 246 -21.29 -6.20 13.32
CA ASP A 246 -21.23 -7.63 13.00
C ASP A 246 -19.78 -8.09 12.73
N GLU A 247 -18.92 -7.88 13.73
CA GLU A 247 -17.49 -8.19 13.73
C GLU A 247 -16.67 -7.45 12.66
N TYR A 248 -17.20 -6.35 12.11
CA TYR A 248 -16.47 -5.52 11.17
C TYR A 248 -15.48 -4.59 11.88
N ASP A 249 -14.20 -4.87 11.64
CA ASP A 249 -13.11 -4.01 12.09
C ASP A 249 -13.01 -2.78 11.18
N ALA A 250 -13.56 -1.66 11.65
CA ALA A 250 -13.43 -0.35 11.01
C ALA A 250 -12.15 0.39 11.46
N ALA A 251 -11.61 1.25 10.59
CA ALA A 251 -10.46 2.12 10.87
C ALA A 251 -10.79 3.61 10.76
N GLY A 252 -11.72 3.99 9.87
CA GLY A 252 -12.11 5.38 9.67
C GLY A 252 -13.63 5.56 9.78
N LEU A 253 -14.04 6.79 10.10
CA LEU A 253 -15.43 7.20 10.20
C LEU A 253 -15.59 8.60 9.61
N LEU A 254 -16.60 8.77 8.76
CA LEU A 254 -17.05 10.05 8.24
C LEU A 254 -18.57 10.14 8.41
N TYR A 255 -19.07 11.32 8.75
CA TYR A 255 -20.50 11.64 8.68
C TYR A 255 -20.73 12.64 7.56
N ASP A 256 -21.61 12.30 6.63
CA ASP A 256 -22.11 13.23 5.63
C ASP A 256 -23.46 13.81 6.10
N ALA A 257 -23.49 15.12 6.33
CA ALA A 257 -24.65 15.81 6.87
C ALA A 257 -25.79 15.94 5.86
N ASP A 258 -25.47 16.06 4.57
CA ASP A 258 -26.45 16.30 3.51
C ASP A 258 -27.31 15.07 3.25
N THR A 259 -26.68 13.89 3.16
CA THR A 259 -27.37 12.61 2.99
C THR A 259 -27.69 11.91 4.31
N ARG A 260 -27.17 12.41 5.44
CA ARG A 260 -27.29 11.82 6.77
C ARG A 260 -26.78 10.37 6.81
N GLN A 261 -25.58 10.18 6.27
CA GLN A 261 -24.95 8.88 6.13
C GLN A 261 -23.63 8.83 6.92
N LEU A 262 -23.34 7.65 7.47
CA LEU A 262 -22.09 7.33 8.13
C LEU A 262 -21.30 6.40 7.23
N VAL A 263 -20.10 6.82 6.86
CA VAL A 263 -19.21 6.07 5.98
C VAL A 263 -18.03 5.55 6.81
N LEU A 264 -17.84 4.25 6.79
CA LEU A 264 -16.77 3.56 7.49
C LEU A 264 -15.83 2.90 6.49
N THR A 265 -14.55 2.89 6.83
CA THR A 265 -13.52 2.18 6.08
C THR A 265 -12.96 1.04 6.93
N GLY A 266 -12.57 -0.05 6.28
CA GLY A 266 -12.11 -1.25 6.98
C GLY A 266 -10.69 -1.09 7.54
N ALA A 267 -10.35 -1.94 8.50
CA ALA A 267 -9.04 -1.97 9.13
C ALA A 267 -8.15 -3.12 8.61
N PHE A 268 -6.87 -3.06 9.00
CA PHE A 268 -5.90 -4.14 8.89
C PHE A 268 -5.74 -4.72 7.48
N SER A 269 -6.25 -5.93 7.26
CA SER A 269 -6.13 -6.69 6.01
C SER A 269 -7.23 -6.36 5.00
N ARG A 270 -8.24 -5.57 5.40
CA ARG A 270 -9.38 -5.19 4.55
C ARG A 270 -9.61 -3.67 4.49
N PRO A 271 -8.58 -2.85 4.22
CA PRO A 271 -8.72 -1.40 4.18
C PRO A 271 -9.80 -0.90 3.22
N GLY A 272 -10.02 -1.60 2.10
CA GLY A 272 -11.03 -1.24 1.11
C GLY A 272 -12.40 -1.89 1.31
N ASP A 273 -12.70 -2.47 2.48
CA ASP A 273 -14.06 -2.85 2.86
C ASP A 273 -14.78 -1.60 3.38
N ILE A 274 -15.61 -0.98 2.54
CA ILE A 274 -16.29 0.28 2.80
C ILE A 274 -17.74 -0.01 3.13
N ARG A 275 -18.24 0.56 4.22
CA ARG A 275 -19.65 0.42 4.62
C ARG A 275 -20.28 1.79 4.80
N VAL A 276 -21.50 1.93 4.28
CA VAL A 276 -22.30 3.16 4.36
C VAL A 276 -23.59 2.83 5.11
N PHE A 277 -23.87 3.57 6.16
CA PHE A 277 -25.06 3.43 7.00
C PHE A 277 -25.87 4.72 6.97
N GLY A 278 -27.09 4.66 6.45
CA GLY A 278 -28.06 5.74 6.57
C GLY A 278 -28.71 5.72 7.95
N LEU A 279 -28.96 6.90 8.51
CA LEU A 279 -29.72 7.03 9.77
C LEU A 279 -31.20 6.62 9.62
N ASP A 280 -31.66 6.38 8.41
CA ASP A 280 -32.97 5.82 8.04
C ASP A 280 -32.98 4.28 7.99
N GLY A 281 -31.84 3.64 8.25
CA GLY A 281 -31.65 2.18 8.20
C GLY A 281 -31.14 1.66 6.86
N HIS A 282 -30.95 2.52 5.85
CA HIS A 282 -30.29 2.12 4.60
C HIS A 282 -28.86 1.63 4.84
N ARG A 283 -28.43 0.62 4.09
CA ARG A 283 -27.06 0.09 4.15
C ARG A 283 -26.53 -0.19 2.75
N ALA A 284 -25.30 0.22 2.49
CA ALA A 284 -24.55 -0.14 1.29
C ALA A 284 -23.12 -0.54 1.67
N SER A 285 -22.49 -1.34 0.80
CA SER A 285 -21.08 -1.69 0.96
C SER A 285 -20.38 -1.83 -0.38
N ALA A 286 -19.08 -1.59 -0.37
CA ALA A 286 -18.19 -1.84 -1.49
C ALA A 286 -16.91 -2.49 -0.96
N PHE A 287 -16.44 -3.54 -1.64
CA PHE A 287 -15.15 -4.16 -1.31
C PHE A 287 -14.18 -3.98 -2.46
N ILE A 288 -13.08 -3.28 -2.18
CA ILE A 288 -11.99 -3.09 -3.09
C ILE A 288 -10.75 -3.75 -2.47
N PRO A 289 -10.14 -4.75 -3.12
CA PRO A 289 -8.92 -5.34 -2.62
C PRO A 289 -7.81 -4.30 -2.56
N THR A 290 -6.83 -4.44 -1.66
CA THR A 290 -5.69 -3.51 -1.55
C THR A 290 -5.00 -3.27 -2.90
N THR A 291 -4.89 -4.30 -3.74
CA THR A 291 -4.29 -4.22 -5.08
C THR A 291 -5.15 -3.45 -6.10
N GLY A 292 -6.40 -3.16 -5.77
CA GLY A 292 -7.30 -2.31 -6.55
C GLY A 292 -7.06 -0.81 -6.35
N PHE A 293 -6.26 -0.41 -5.36
CA PHE A 293 -5.85 0.97 -5.14
C PHE A 293 -4.46 1.22 -5.74
N PRO A 294 -4.33 2.01 -6.84
CA PRO A 294 -3.05 2.25 -7.48
C PRO A 294 -2.03 2.87 -6.52
N GLY A 295 -0.94 2.15 -6.24
CA GLY A 295 0.14 2.63 -5.38
C GLY A 295 -0.09 2.48 -3.88
N LEU A 296 -1.18 1.88 -3.41
CA LEU A 296 -1.41 1.65 -1.98
C LEU A 296 -0.39 0.66 -1.40
N THR A 297 -0.07 -0.41 -2.14
CA THR A 297 0.92 -1.40 -1.70
C THR A 297 2.32 -0.81 -1.54
N ASP A 298 2.62 0.30 -2.22
CA ASP A 298 3.93 0.95 -2.15
C ASP A 298 4.17 1.60 -0.78
N LEU A 299 3.10 1.84 -0.02
CA LEU A 299 3.17 2.48 1.28
C LEU A 299 3.59 1.52 2.41
N PHE A 300 3.71 0.21 2.19
CA PHE A 300 4.03 -0.76 3.24
C PHE A 300 4.65 -2.06 2.71
N ASP A 301 5.09 -2.96 3.60
CA ASP A 301 5.58 -4.28 3.19
C ASP A 301 4.41 -5.24 2.87
N TYR A 302 3.84 -5.09 1.67
CA TYR A 302 2.67 -5.85 1.25
C TYR A 302 2.89 -7.37 1.30
N GLY A 303 2.03 -8.04 2.09
CA GLY A 303 2.10 -9.47 2.37
C GLY A 303 2.76 -9.84 3.70
N ASN A 304 3.46 -8.90 4.35
CA ASN A 304 4.06 -9.07 5.67
C ASN A 304 3.49 -8.11 6.73
N GLU A 305 3.02 -6.93 6.30
CA GLU A 305 2.47 -5.87 7.15
C GLU A 305 1.03 -5.53 6.76
N HIS A 306 0.31 -4.90 7.69
CA HIS A 306 -0.94 -4.22 7.40
C HIS A 306 -0.67 -2.89 6.70
N GLY A 307 -1.52 -2.53 5.74
CA GLY A 307 -1.43 -1.24 5.08
C GLY A 307 -1.87 -0.09 6.02
N PRO A 308 -1.58 1.17 5.64
CA PRO A 308 -2.18 2.30 6.34
C PRO A 308 -3.71 2.22 6.29
N PRO A 309 -4.40 2.79 7.30
CA PRO A 309 -5.84 2.97 7.23
C PRO A 309 -6.20 3.86 6.04
N LEU A 310 -7.39 3.64 5.49
CA LEU A 310 -8.00 4.52 4.50
C LEU A 310 -8.87 5.52 5.25
N ILE A 311 -8.45 6.77 5.33
CA ILE A 311 -9.17 7.82 6.07
C ILE A 311 -10.21 8.44 5.13
N PRO A 312 -11.52 8.29 5.42
CA PRO A 312 -12.56 8.95 4.63
C PRO A 312 -12.57 10.46 4.93
N ARG A 313 -12.60 11.29 3.88
CA ARG A 313 -12.53 12.75 3.98
C ARG A 313 -13.84 13.44 3.62
N VAL A 314 -14.38 13.11 2.46
CA VAL A 314 -15.61 13.71 1.93
C VAL A 314 -16.42 12.64 1.21
N PHE A 315 -17.74 12.66 1.38
CA PHE A 315 -18.66 11.79 0.66
C PHE A 315 -19.76 12.61 0.01
N SER A 316 -19.87 12.55 -1.31
CA SER A 316 -20.81 13.37 -2.08
C SER A 316 -21.11 12.70 -3.42
N ASP A 317 -22.37 12.67 -3.85
CA ASP A 317 -22.83 12.03 -5.09
C ASP A 317 -22.38 10.56 -5.28
N GLY A 318 -22.28 9.80 -4.18
CA GLY A 318 -21.83 8.41 -4.19
C GLY A 318 -20.32 8.22 -4.39
N TRP A 319 -19.58 9.31 -4.49
CA TRP A 319 -18.12 9.33 -4.48
C TRP A 319 -17.60 9.58 -3.06
N LEU A 320 -16.63 8.77 -2.67
CA LEU A 320 -15.93 8.87 -1.41
C LEU A 320 -14.49 9.27 -1.68
N LEU A 321 -14.08 10.43 -1.15
CA LEU A 321 -12.69 10.84 -1.10
C LEU A 321 -12.01 10.15 0.08
N ILE A 322 -10.92 9.44 -0.20
CA ILE A 322 -10.14 8.70 0.79
C ILE A 322 -8.68 9.06 0.68
N GLU A 323 -8.04 9.21 1.82
CA GLU A 323 -6.60 9.36 1.94
C GLU A 323 -5.94 8.14 2.59
N ALA A 324 -4.77 7.74 2.08
CA ALA A 324 -3.88 6.80 2.74
C ALA A 324 -2.53 7.49 2.98
N ARG A 325 -2.07 7.52 4.23
CA ARG A 325 -0.84 8.23 4.62
C ARG A 325 0.04 7.36 5.50
N VAL A 326 1.36 7.45 5.32
CA VAL A 326 2.36 6.78 6.17
C VAL A 326 3.51 7.73 6.43
N GLY A 327 4.00 7.81 7.67
CA GLY A 327 5.24 8.51 8.02
C GLY A 327 5.08 9.75 8.91
N ASP A 328 3.87 10.10 9.34
CA ASP A 328 3.64 11.26 10.22
C ASP A 328 4.26 11.11 11.62
N ASP A 329 4.53 9.88 12.08
CA ASP A 329 5.14 9.61 13.39
C ASP A 329 6.68 9.52 13.36
N GLY A 330 7.31 9.78 12.21
CA GLY A 330 8.76 9.70 12.01
C GLY A 330 9.50 11.02 12.32
N PRO A 331 10.83 10.99 12.56
CA PRO A 331 11.63 12.19 12.82
C PRO A 331 11.79 13.12 11.61
N ASP A 332 11.35 12.73 10.41
CA ASP A 332 11.39 13.52 9.19
C ASP A 332 10.00 13.56 8.51
N PRO A 333 9.20 14.60 8.76
CA PRO A 333 7.88 14.78 8.15
C PRO A 333 7.91 14.80 6.62
N ALA A 334 9.03 15.21 6.00
CA ALA A 334 9.19 15.23 4.55
C ALA A 334 9.30 13.83 3.92
N SER A 335 9.37 12.79 4.76
CA SER A 335 9.33 11.39 4.33
C SER A 335 7.92 10.80 4.32
N ALA A 336 6.91 11.54 4.80
CA ALA A 336 5.53 11.11 4.77
C ALA A 336 5.13 10.84 3.32
N GLN A 337 4.48 9.72 3.05
CA GLN A 337 3.96 9.41 1.72
C GLN A 337 2.45 9.31 1.80
N TYR A 338 1.78 9.91 0.83
CA TYR A 338 0.33 9.89 0.78
C TYR A 338 -0.21 9.46 -0.58
N ARG A 339 -1.45 8.98 -0.58
CA ARG A 339 -2.26 8.68 -1.76
C ARG A 339 -3.67 9.20 -1.51
N LEU A 340 -4.17 9.97 -2.46
CA LEU A 340 -5.53 10.49 -2.45
C LEU A 340 -6.34 9.83 -3.55
N TYR A 341 -7.47 9.23 -3.17
CA TYR A 341 -8.33 8.48 -4.07
C TYR A 341 -9.75 9.01 -4.05
N ALA A 342 -10.42 9.01 -5.21
CA ALA A 342 -11.88 9.01 -5.27
C ALA A 342 -12.37 7.59 -5.55
N LEU A 343 -13.30 7.11 -4.73
CA LEU A 343 -13.94 5.81 -4.83
C LEU A 343 -15.43 5.98 -5.11
N GLN A 344 -15.95 5.38 -6.17
CA GLN A 344 -17.38 5.30 -6.39
C GLN A 344 -17.95 4.05 -5.69
N ILE A 345 -18.84 4.24 -4.72
CA ILE A 345 -19.38 3.16 -3.87
C ILE A 345 -20.21 2.12 -4.66
N ALA A 346 -21.08 2.56 -5.57
CA ALA A 346 -21.95 1.70 -6.36
C ALA A 346 -21.21 0.86 -7.41
N THR A 347 -20.12 1.38 -8.00
CA THR A 347 -19.39 0.68 -9.08
C THR A 347 -18.07 0.06 -8.61
N GLY A 348 -17.54 0.49 -7.47
CA GLY A 348 -16.21 0.12 -7.00
C GLY A 348 -15.08 0.78 -7.80
N GLU A 349 -15.36 1.79 -8.63
CA GLU A 349 -14.34 2.51 -9.39
C GLU A 349 -13.41 3.28 -8.46
N VAL A 350 -12.09 3.08 -8.63
CA VAL A 350 -11.05 3.81 -7.89
C VAL A 350 -10.25 4.70 -8.84
N ARG A 351 -10.13 5.98 -8.49
CA ARG A 351 -9.29 6.95 -9.19
C ARG A 351 -8.19 7.42 -8.26
N LEU A 352 -6.92 7.30 -8.68
CA LEU A 352 -5.81 7.97 -8.02
C LEU A 352 -5.82 9.44 -8.46
N LEU A 353 -6.02 10.37 -7.52
CA LEU A 353 -6.13 11.80 -7.81
C LEU A 353 -4.79 12.51 -7.60
N ARG A 354 -4.16 12.25 -6.45
CA ARG A 354 -2.87 12.81 -6.05
C ARG A 354 -2.03 11.76 -5.33
N PHE A 355 -0.72 11.88 -5.45
CA PHE A 355 0.26 11.08 -4.73
C PHE A 355 1.54 11.88 -4.58
N GLY A 356 2.27 11.66 -3.49
CA GLY A 356 3.53 12.35 -3.28
C GLY A 356 4.19 12.00 -1.96
N THR A 357 5.26 12.74 -1.69
CA THR A 357 5.80 12.94 -0.35
C THR A 357 5.15 14.18 0.26
N GLY A 358 4.74 14.10 1.53
CA GLY A 358 4.12 15.19 2.30
C GLY A 358 5.11 16.25 2.74
#